data_AF-A0A8S9VS94-F1
#
_entry.id   AF-A0A8S9VS94-F1
#
_cell.length_a   1.000
_cell.length_b   1.000
_cell.length_c   1.000
_cell.angle_alpha   90.00
_cell.angle_beta   90.00
_cell.angle_gamma   90.00
#
_symmetry.space_group_name_H-M   'P 1'
#
loop_
_entity.id
_entity.type
_entity.pdbx_description
1 polymer ?
#
loop_
_entity_poly.entity_id
_entity_poly.type
_entity_poly.pdbx_seq_one_letter_code
_entity_poly.pdbx_strand_id
1 'polypeptide(L)'
;MSTPCLPFVAPKAIEVMAEKGIDISHQSPKQLNPAHLSDHDILISISCGVQDTCPALYLKDFTDWGLDDPMGQPVEKYRQVRDEIERLVLGMVGK
;
A
#
# COMPACT_ATOMS: atom_id res chain seq x y z
N MET A 1 16.17 -8.27 1.86
CA MET A 1 16.53 -7.19 2.78
C MET A 1 15.33 -6.26 2.83
N SER A 2 14.61 -6.23 3.94
CA SER A 2 13.34 -5.49 4.04
C SER A 2 13.60 -3.99 3.96
N THR A 3 12.89 -3.30 3.08
CA THR A 3 12.95 -1.84 2.92
C THR A 3 12.60 -1.18 4.26
N PRO A 4 13.48 -0.34 4.84
CA PRO A 4 13.16 0.36 6.08
C PRO A 4 11.96 1.29 5.84
N CYS A 5 11.06 1.38 6.84
CA CYS A 5 9.97 2.35 6.82
C CYS A 5 10.55 3.76 6.74
N LEU A 6 10.50 4.37 5.55
CA LEU A 6 10.94 5.74 5.36
C LEU A 6 10.03 6.69 6.16
N PRO A 7 10.53 7.81 6.68
CA PRO A 7 9.68 8.77 7.40
C PRO A 7 8.85 9.65 6.46
N PHE A 8 8.97 9.47 5.14
CA PHE A 8 8.31 10.29 4.12
C PHE A 8 7.77 9.44 2.98
N VAL A 9 6.79 10.00 2.27
CA VAL A 9 6.21 9.43 1.04
C VAL A 9 7.23 9.53 -0.09
N ALA A 10 7.45 8.44 -0.83
CA ALA A 10 8.39 8.43 -1.95
C ALA A 10 8.07 9.56 -2.96
N PRO A 11 9.03 10.43 -3.34
CA PRO A 11 8.77 11.53 -4.26
C PRO A 11 8.15 11.10 -5.61
N LYS A 12 8.61 9.96 -6.15
CA LYS A 12 8.03 9.36 -7.36
C LYS A 12 6.58 8.92 -7.19
N ALA A 13 6.18 8.51 -5.99
CA ALA A 13 4.78 8.19 -5.71
C ALA A 13 3.91 9.46 -5.73
N ILE A 14 4.41 10.57 -5.15
CA ILE A 14 3.74 11.88 -5.22
C ILE A 14 3.56 12.30 -6.68
N GLU A 15 4.63 12.20 -7.48
CA GLU A 15 4.62 12.54 -8.91
C GLU A 15 3.53 11.77 -9.68
N VAL A 16 3.50 10.44 -9.59
CA VAL A 16 2.52 9.64 -10.36
C VAL A 16 1.09 9.79 -9.85
N MET A 17 0.87 10.09 -8.57
CA MET A 17 -0.48 10.35 -8.07
C MET A 17 -0.98 11.72 -8.53
N ALA A 18 -0.11 12.72 -8.60
CA ALA A 18 -0.44 14.05 -9.12
C ALA A 18 -0.83 14.00 -10.61
N GLU A 19 -0.27 13.10 -11.42
CA GLU A 19 -0.70 12.85 -12.81
C GLU A 19 -2.20 12.50 -12.92
N LYS A 20 -2.77 11.87 -11.88
CA LYS A 20 -4.19 11.51 -11.78
C LYS A 20 -5.01 12.57 -11.02
N GLY A 21 -4.41 13.71 -10.66
CA GLY A 21 -5.06 14.77 -9.90
C GLY A 21 -5.21 14.48 -8.41
N ILE A 22 -4.45 13.52 -7.86
CA ILE A 22 -4.51 13.12 -6.45
C ILE A 22 -3.24 13.60 -5.73
N ASP A 23 -3.39 14.55 -4.81
CA ASP A 23 -2.26 15.04 -4.01
C ASP A 23 -2.08 14.20 -2.73
N ILE A 24 -0.95 13.51 -2.65
CA ILE A 24 -0.53 12.75 -1.47
C ILE A 24 0.70 13.36 -0.77
N SER A 25 1.15 14.55 -1.17
CA SER A 25 2.38 15.18 -0.64
C SER A 25 2.30 15.50 0.85
N HIS A 26 1.08 15.66 1.38
CA HIS A 26 0.80 15.91 2.79
C HIS A 26 0.64 14.63 3.63
N GLN A 27 0.75 13.45 3.02
CA GLN A 27 0.65 12.18 3.73
C GLN A 27 1.98 11.81 4.39
N SER A 28 1.91 10.94 5.39
CA SER A 28 3.09 10.38 6.05
C SER A 28 2.87 8.90 6.40
N PRO A 29 3.95 8.09 6.42
CA PRO A 29 3.88 6.71 6.89
C PRO A 29 3.43 6.64 8.36
N LYS A 30 2.49 5.73 8.65
CA LYS A 30 1.89 5.55 9.98
C LYS A 30 2.20 4.15 10.49
N GLN A 31 2.43 4.04 11.80
CA GLN A 31 2.53 2.74 12.44
C GLN A 31 1.15 2.10 12.52
N LEU A 32 1.10 0.80 12.21
CA LEU A 32 -0.09 -0.01 12.38
C LEU A 32 -0.24 -0.36 13.86
N ASN A 33 -1.37 -0.02 14.47
CA ASN A 33 -1.68 -0.39 15.86
C ASN A 33 -2.41 -1.74 15.88
N PRO A 34 -1.79 -2.82 16.41
CA PRO A 34 -2.43 -4.13 16.47
C PRO A 34 -3.78 -4.15 17.21
N ALA A 35 -3.97 -3.26 18.18
CA ALA A 35 -5.19 -3.23 19.00
C ALA A 35 -6.46 -2.83 18.23
N HIS A 36 -6.32 -2.19 17.07
CA HIS A 36 -7.46 -1.73 16.26
C HIS A 36 -7.64 -2.54 14.97
N LEU A 37 -6.85 -3.59 14.76
CA LEU A 37 -6.91 -4.35 13.52
C LEU A 37 -8.26 -5.05 13.31
N SER A 38 -8.93 -5.43 14.41
CA SER A 38 -10.26 -6.03 14.39
C SER A 38 -11.37 -5.05 14.00
N ASP A 39 -11.09 -3.74 13.98
CA ASP A 39 -12.09 -2.71 13.69
C ASP A 39 -12.26 -2.48 12.19
N HIS A 40 -11.47 -3.16 11.35
CA HIS A 40 -11.48 -3.03 9.91
C HIS A 40 -12.15 -4.25 9.26
N ASP A 41 -13.05 -4.02 8.30
CA ASP A 41 -13.72 -5.09 7.55
C ASP A 41 -12.74 -5.86 6.65
N ILE A 42 -11.74 -5.18 6.11
CA ILE A 42 -10.76 -5.75 5.18
C ILE A 42 -9.38 -5.16 5.47
N LEU A 43 -8.37 -6.02 5.48
CA LEU A 43 -6.96 -5.63 5.59
C LEU A 43 -6.23 -6.02 4.31
N ILE A 44 -5.59 -5.05 3.67
CA ILE A 44 -4.92 -5.23 2.39
C ILE A 44 -3.41 -5.03 2.56
N SER A 45 -2.65 -6.09 2.25
CA SER A 45 -1.21 -6.01 2.02
C SER A 45 -0.96 -5.77 0.54
N ILE A 46 -0.17 -4.74 0.21
CA ILE A 46 0.13 -4.38 -1.18
C ILE A 46 1.32 -5.17 -1.71
N SER A 47 2.42 -5.19 -0.95
CA SER A 47 3.63 -5.93 -1.29
C SER A 47 3.94 -6.95 -0.20
N CYS A 48 4.55 -8.07 -0.60
CA CYS A 48 4.97 -9.15 0.30
C CYS A 48 6.07 -8.65 1.25
N GLY A 49 5.64 -8.00 2.33
CA GLY A 49 6.49 -7.39 3.36
C GLY A 49 5.90 -7.47 4.75
N VAL A 50 4.72 -8.10 4.89
CA VAL A 50 4.14 -8.41 6.19
C VAL A 50 5.01 -9.51 6.80
N GLN A 51 5.83 -9.13 7.79
CA GLN A 51 6.68 -10.08 8.52
C GLN A 51 5.80 -11.18 9.12
N ASP A 52 6.29 -12.41 9.19
CA ASP A 52 5.57 -13.60 9.72
C ASP A 52 5.02 -13.40 11.17
N THR A 53 5.43 -12.34 11.84
CA THR A 53 5.00 -11.92 13.18
C THR A 53 3.84 -10.91 13.19
N CYS A 54 3.36 -10.45 12.03
CA CYS A 54 2.31 -9.44 11.97
C CYS A 54 0.95 -10.02 12.38
N PRO A 55 0.28 -9.48 13.41
CA PRO A 55 -1.03 -9.95 13.85
C PRO A 55 -2.11 -9.91 12.76
N ALA A 56 -1.93 -9.07 11.73
CA ALA A 56 -2.84 -8.95 10.59
C ALA A 56 -2.96 -10.25 9.77
N LEU A 57 -1.95 -11.12 9.77
CA LEU A 57 -1.97 -12.40 9.05
C LEU A 57 -3.01 -13.39 9.61
N TYR A 58 -3.45 -13.19 10.85
CA TYR A 58 -4.41 -14.06 11.54
C TYR A 58 -5.85 -13.54 11.45
N LEU A 59 -6.08 -12.45 10.73
CA LEU A 59 -7.41 -11.86 10.56
C LEU A 59 -8.12 -12.47 9.36
N LYS A 60 -9.43 -12.66 9.52
CA LYS A 60 -10.25 -13.48 8.64
C LYS A 60 -10.32 -12.95 7.20
N ASP A 61 -10.22 -11.64 7.05
CA ASP A 61 -10.38 -10.92 5.78
C ASP A 61 -9.09 -10.20 5.34
N PHE A 62 -7.93 -10.81 5.65
CA PHE A 62 -6.63 -10.38 5.16
C PHE A 62 -6.47 -10.79 3.67
N THR A 63 -6.12 -9.82 2.82
CA THR A 63 -5.82 -10.04 1.40
C THR A 63 -4.44 -9.49 1.07
N ASP A 64 -3.60 -10.32 0.44
CA ASP A 64 -2.34 -9.89 -0.16
C ASP A 64 -2.52 -9.75 -1.67
N TRP A 65 -2.20 -8.57 -2.20
CA TRP A 65 -2.21 -8.32 -3.65
C TRP A 65 -0.92 -8.72 -4.34
N GLY A 66 0.16 -8.97 -3.59
CA GLY A 66 1.42 -9.47 -4.15
C GLY A 66 2.04 -8.55 -5.21
N LEU A 67 1.79 -7.23 -5.13
CA LEU A 67 2.37 -6.26 -6.05
C LEU A 67 3.83 -6.01 -5.70
N ASP A 68 4.67 -5.88 -6.74
CA ASP A 68 6.08 -5.55 -6.55
C ASP A 68 6.25 -4.16 -5.94
N ASP A 69 7.15 -4.03 -4.96
CA ASP A 69 7.54 -2.73 -4.39
C ASP A 69 8.26 -1.88 -5.47
N PRO A 70 7.70 -0.71 -5.86
CA PRO A 70 8.34 0.16 -6.84
C PRO A 70 9.52 0.96 -6.26
N MET A 71 9.82 0.86 -4.96
CA MET A 71 10.92 1.59 -4.34
C MET A 71 12.25 1.36 -5.07
N GLY A 72 12.95 2.44 -5.40
CA GLY A 72 14.21 2.40 -6.16
C GLY A 72 14.07 2.11 -7.67
N GLN A 73 12.87 1.78 -8.17
CA GLN A 73 12.62 1.49 -9.58
C GLN A 73 12.39 2.76 -10.43
N PRO A 74 12.40 2.66 -11.78
CA PRO A 74 11.98 3.75 -12.67
C PRO A 74 10.54 4.21 -12.43
N VAL A 75 10.22 5.45 -12.81
CA VAL A 75 8.89 6.05 -12.58
C VAL A 75 7.77 5.26 -13.31
N GLU A 76 8.09 4.59 -14.41
CA GLU A 76 7.20 3.70 -15.15
C GLU A 76 6.68 2.56 -14.26
N LYS A 77 7.52 2.01 -13.37
CA LYS A 77 7.07 0.97 -12.43
C LYS A 77 6.10 1.54 -11.39
N TYR A 78 6.30 2.78 -10.94
CA TYR A 78 5.35 3.46 -10.05
C TYR A 78 3.98 3.64 -10.73
N ARG A 79 3.96 4.04 -12.01
CA ARG A 79 2.71 4.17 -12.77
C ARG A 79 2.00 2.83 -12.91
N GLN A 80 2.73 1.77 -13.26
CA GLN A 80 2.18 0.40 -13.36
C GLN A 80 1.55 -0.06 -12.04
N VAL A 81 2.26 0.11 -10.91
CA VAL A 81 1.74 -0.26 -9.59
C VAL A 81 0.54 0.59 -9.19
N ARG A 82 0.58 1.91 -9.43
CA ARG A 82 -0.56 2.83 -9.20
C ARG A 82 -1.81 2.36 -9.95
N ASP A 83 -1.68 2.10 -11.24
CA ASP A 83 -2.82 1.75 -12.10
C ASP A 83 -3.40 0.38 -11.74
N GLU A 84 -2.56 -0.57 -11.28
CA GLU A 84 -3.02 -1.86 -10.77
C GLU A 84 -3.73 -1.73 -9.42
N ILE A 85 -3.22 -0.90 -8.50
CA ILE A 85 -3.90 -0.57 -7.24
C ILE A 85 -5.28 0.05 -7.54
N GLU A 86 -5.36 1.01 -8.46
CA GLU A 86 -6.62 1.63 -8.89
C GLU A 86 -7.63 0.57 -9.38
N ARG A 87 -7.20 -0.36 -10.25
CA ARG A 87 -8.03 -1.46 -10.76
C ARG A 87 -8.56 -2.35 -9.63
N LEU A 88 -7.70 -2.72 -8.68
CA LEU A 88 -8.07 -3.60 -7.56
C LEU A 88 -9.05 -2.91 -6.61
N VAL A 89 -8.78 -1.65 -6.23
CA VAL A 89 -9.68 -0.85 -5.39
C VAL A 89 -11.05 -0.69 -6.05
N LEU A 90 -11.11 -0.32 -7.33
CA LEU A 90 -12.37 -0.14 -8.05
C LEU A 90 -13.17 -1.46 -8.16
N GLY A 91 -12.51 -2.61 -8.20
CA GLY A 91 -13.17 -3.92 -8.16
C GLY A 91 -13.78 -4.29 -6.79
N MET A 92 -13.44 -3.54 -5.73
CA MET A 92 -13.97 -3.72 -4.39
C MET A 92 -15.10 -2.73 -4.07
N VAL A 93 -15.06 -1.52 -4.65
CA VAL A 93 -16.09 -0.50 -4.46
C VAL A 93 -17.36 -0.89 -5.23
N GLY A 94 -18.41 -1.30 -4.53
CA GLY A 94 -19.72 -1.64 -5.12
C GLY A 94 -20.19 -3.08 -4.89
N LYS A 95 -19.46 -3.86 -4.08
CA LYS A 95 -20.00 -5.05 -3.41
C LYS A 95 -20.65 -4.67 -2.08
#